data_AF-A0A7J8V479-F1
#
_entry.id   AF-A0A7J8V479-F1
#
_cell.length_a   1.000
_cell.length_b   1.000
_cell.length_c   1.000
_cell.angle_alpha   90.00
_cell.angle_beta   90.00
_cell.angle_gamma   90.00
#
_symmetry.space_group_name_H-M   'P 1'
#
loop_
_entity.id
_entity.type
_entity.pdbx_description
1 polymer ?
#
loop_
_entity_poly.entity_id
_entity_poly.type
_entity_poly.pdbx_seq_one_letter_code
_entity_poly.pdbx_strand_id
1 'polypeptide(L)'
;MSSDSHFGIPIIELPTNSKDLDGGSDEWRSLCKSVREACENHGCFQAVISFLSTRASDSKMPPVEMEELNHVIGLTIIDGYGLGEKREWLMKDYQLRRVMKYSAPPSGEYTNVVSAHTDKLCSALLCEDGISGLEIETKDGEWVKLCMPPGTFVFIYGDLLNAWSNGRMHAVNHRVMLRRNEYRYSLGTFAVPVKGTIIKAAKEMVDEEHPRVFKDTDFMDSEAVLICCSTQKLS
;
A
#
# COMPACT_ATOMS: atom_id res chain seq x y z
N MET A 1 -24.66 17.95 2.32
CA MET A 1 -23.99 18.87 3.27
C MET A 1 -22.60 18.31 3.49
N SER A 2 -21.62 19.06 3.01
CA SER A 2 -20.20 18.70 2.97
C SER A 2 -19.62 18.65 4.38
N SER A 3 -18.88 17.59 4.70
CA SER A 3 -18.08 17.49 5.94
C SER A 3 -16.62 17.26 5.56
N ASP A 4 -15.89 18.38 5.46
CA ASP A 4 -14.47 18.57 5.77
C ASP A 4 -13.49 17.43 5.43
N SER A 5 -13.14 17.30 4.15
CA SER A 5 -11.94 16.61 3.70
C SER A 5 -10.79 17.61 3.60
N HIS A 6 -9.89 17.70 4.59
CA HIS A 6 -8.64 18.44 4.39
C HIS A 6 -7.35 17.63 4.57
N PHE A 7 -7.37 16.39 5.07
CA PHE A 7 -6.16 15.54 5.10
C PHE A 7 -6.43 14.03 4.91
N GLY A 8 -7.61 13.65 4.41
CA GLY A 8 -8.07 12.26 4.43
C GLY A 8 -7.33 11.34 3.47
N ILE A 9 -6.70 10.28 3.99
CA ILE A 9 -6.25 9.14 3.16
C ILE A 9 -7.48 8.51 2.49
N PRO A 10 -7.47 8.29 1.16
CA PRO A 10 -8.63 7.77 0.44
C PRO A 10 -9.15 6.46 1.03
N ILE A 11 -10.48 6.30 1.04
CA ILE A 11 -11.13 5.04 1.37
C ILE A 11 -11.72 4.49 0.07
N ILE A 12 -11.35 3.26 -0.27
CA ILE A 12 -11.75 2.61 -1.51
C ILE A 12 -12.44 1.29 -1.16
N GLU A 13 -13.67 1.13 -1.62
CA GLU A 13 -14.38 -0.14 -1.54
C GLU A 13 -13.83 -1.09 -2.60
N LEU A 14 -13.38 -2.25 -2.16
CA LEU A 14 -12.85 -3.30 -3.03
C LEU A 14 -13.78 -4.52 -3.01
N PRO A 15 -13.98 -5.13 -4.18
CA PRO A 15 -14.72 -6.38 -4.29
C PRO A 15 -13.92 -7.52 -3.66
N THR A 16 -14.65 -8.47 -3.09
CA THR A 16 -14.09 -9.66 -2.42
C THR A 16 -13.39 -10.64 -3.36
N ASN A 17 -13.70 -10.59 -4.65
CA ASN A 17 -13.27 -11.59 -5.62
C ASN A 17 -13.06 -10.94 -6.99
N SER A 18 -11.88 -11.14 -7.57
CA SER A 18 -11.53 -10.66 -8.90
C SER A 18 -12.47 -11.16 -10.00
N LYS A 19 -13.15 -12.30 -9.80
CA LYS A 19 -14.14 -12.86 -10.76
C LYS A 19 -15.48 -12.12 -10.77
N ASP A 20 -15.76 -11.32 -9.74
CA ASP A 20 -17.02 -10.58 -9.63
C ASP A 20 -17.00 -9.31 -10.48
N LEU A 21 -15.88 -9.03 -11.16
CA LEU A 21 -15.68 -7.84 -11.96
C LEU A 21 -15.44 -8.19 -13.42
N ASP A 22 -16.23 -7.58 -14.29
CA ASP A 22 -15.90 -7.48 -15.70
C ASP A 22 -14.82 -6.40 -15.88
N GLY A 23 -13.62 -6.79 -16.31
CA GLY A 23 -12.49 -5.87 -16.55
C GLY A 23 -12.77 -4.78 -17.60
N GLY A 24 -13.89 -4.87 -18.33
CA GLY A 24 -14.39 -3.83 -19.22
C GLY A 24 -15.51 -2.95 -18.64
N SER A 25 -15.97 -3.18 -17.41
CA SER A 25 -17.11 -2.44 -16.87
C SER A 25 -16.75 -1.01 -16.48
N ASP A 26 -17.75 -0.12 -16.46
CA ASP A 26 -17.54 1.27 -16.02
C ASP A 26 -17.16 1.34 -14.53
N GLU A 27 -17.68 0.42 -13.72
CA GLU A 27 -17.32 0.26 -12.31
C GLU A 27 -15.85 -0.13 -12.16
N TRP A 28 -15.35 -1.09 -12.95
CA TRP A 28 -13.93 -1.47 -12.94
C TRP A 28 -13.03 -0.32 -13.37
N ARG A 29 -13.38 0.41 -14.44
CA ARG A 29 -12.61 1.60 -14.88
C ARG A 29 -12.59 2.67 -13.81
N SER A 30 -13.72 2.92 -13.15
CA SER A 30 -13.81 3.86 -12.04
C SER A 30 -12.94 3.43 -10.86
N LEU A 31 -12.96 2.13 -10.52
CA LEU A 31 -12.13 1.59 -9.45
C LEU A 31 -10.63 1.72 -9.75
N CYS A 32 -10.21 1.34 -10.96
CA CYS A 32 -8.82 1.47 -11.42
C CYS A 32 -8.35 2.92 -11.34
N LYS A 33 -9.20 3.87 -11.75
CA LYS A 33 -8.92 5.30 -11.63
C LYS A 33 -8.72 5.72 -10.18
N SER A 34 -9.64 5.35 -9.27
CA SER A 34 -9.55 5.69 -7.85
C SER A 34 -8.30 5.13 -7.19
N VAL A 35 -7.95 3.86 -7.48
CA VAL A 35 -6.74 3.22 -6.94
C VAL A 35 -5.49 3.92 -7.47
N ARG A 36 -5.42 4.18 -8.79
CA ARG A 36 -4.30 4.91 -9.39
C ARG A 36 -4.11 6.29 -8.76
N GLU A 37 -5.17 7.10 -8.70
CA GLU A 37 -5.10 8.45 -8.13
C GLU A 37 -4.73 8.43 -6.65
N ALA A 38 -5.21 7.46 -5.87
CA ALA A 38 -4.82 7.32 -4.48
C ALA A 38 -3.31 7.06 -4.33
N CYS A 39 -2.72 6.30 -5.23
CA CYS A 39 -1.30 5.96 -5.12
C CYS A 39 -0.32 6.94 -5.75
N GLU A 40 -0.76 7.68 -6.76
CA GLU A 40 -0.04 8.86 -7.26
C GLU A 40 -0.07 9.99 -6.22
N ASN A 41 -1.19 10.18 -5.51
CA ASN A 41 -1.41 11.35 -4.64
C ASN A 41 -1.09 11.13 -3.17
N HIS A 42 -1.28 9.92 -2.65
CA HIS A 42 -1.13 9.63 -1.22
C HIS A 42 -0.13 8.50 -0.94
N GLY A 43 0.21 7.69 -1.94
CA GLY A 43 1.08 6.52 -1.74
C GLY A 43 0.50 5.45 -0.81
N CYS A 44 -0.80 5.54 -0.50
CA CYS A 44 -1.58 4.56 0.23
C CYS A 44 -3.09 4.82 0.09
N PHE A 45 -3.91 3.86 0.52
CA PHE A 45 -5.34 4.04 0.73
C PHE A 45 -5.87 3.01 1.73
N GLN A 46 -7.02 3.31 2.31
CA GLN A 46 -7.78 2.36 3.13
C GLN A 46 -8.70 1.55 2.22
N ALA A 47 -8.56 0.23 2.26
CA ALA A 47 -9.40 -0.72 1.55
C ALA A 47 -10.51 -1.23 2.47
N VAL A 48 -11.76 -1.16 2.01
CA VAL A 48 -12.93 -1.70 2.71
C VAL A 48 -13.54 -2.81 1.86
N ILE A 49 -13.80 -3.96 2.47
CA ILE A 49 -14.38 -5.11 1.76
C ILE A 49 -15.91 -5.13 1.95
N SER A 50 -16.64 -5.13 0.84
CA SER A 50 -18.10 -5.06 0.82
C SER A 50 -18.79 -6.41 1.12
N PHE A 51 -18.64 -6.99 2.33
CA PHE A 51 -19.61 -7.96 2.90
C PHE A 51 -19.42 -8.32 4.40
N LEU A 52 -18.56 -7.64 5.16
CA LEU A 52 -18.36 -8.03 6.57
C LEU A 52 -19.49 -7.61 7.53
N SER A 53 -20.62 -7.10 7.03
CA SER A 53 -21.80 -6.83 7.87
C SER A 53 -22.59 -8.08 8.30
N THR A 54 -22.36 -9.28 7.75
CA THR A 54 -23.23 -10.44 8.11
C THR A 54 -22.53 -11.73 8.56
N ARG A 55 -21.20 -11.85 8.47
CA ARG A 55 -20.47 -13.02 9.02
C ARG A 55 -19.10 -12.65 9.60
N ALA A 56 -19.07 -11.70 10.53
CA ALA A 56 -17.96 -11.60 11.46
C ALA A 56 -18.06 -12.76 12.47
N SER A 57 -17.63 -13.95 12.08
CA SER A 57 -17.39 -15.05 13.03
C SER A 57 -16.12 -14.71 13.83
N ASP A 58 -16.27 -14.18 15.05
CA ASP A 58 -15.38 -14.18 16.25
C ASP A 58 -13.85 -14.05 16.11
N SER A 59 -13.30 -13.89 14.91
CA SER A 59 -11.89 -13.82 14.60
C SER A 59 -11.57 -12.38 14.22
N LYS A 60 -10.72 -11.74 15.02
CA LYS A 60 -10.29 -10.34 14.80
C LYS A 60 -9.46 -10.14 13.52
N MET A 61 -9.05 -11.21 12.83
CA MET A 61 -8.20 -11.15 11.64
C MET A 61 -8.64 -12.18 10.58
N PRO A 62 -9.19 -11.74 9.43
CA PRO A 62 -9.66 -12.65 8.40
C PRO A 62 -8.47 -13.32 7.66
N PRO A 63 -8.37 -14.67 7.64
CA PRO A 63 -7.18 -15.36 7.13
C PRO A 63 -7.11 -15.58 5.61
N VAL A 64 -8.18 -15.33 4.84
CA VAL A 64 -8.29 -15.70 3.41
C VAL A 64 -8.43 -14.47 2.48
N GLU A 65 -8.68 -13.29 3.01
CA GLU A 65 -9.07 -12.11 2.21
C GLU A 65 -7.88 -11.29 1.68
N MET A 66 -6.75 -11.24 2.40
CA MET A 66 -5.63 -10.35 2.06
C MET A 66 -4.93 -10.70 0.74
N GLU A 67 -4.83 -11.98 0.39
CA GLU A 67 -4.14 -12.42 -0.83
C GLU A 67 -4.94 -12.08 -2.08
N GLU A 68 -6.24 -12.38 -2.08
CA GLU A 68 -7.16 -11.99 -3.16
C GLU A 68 -7.25 -10.46 -3.26
N LEU A 69 -7.29 -9.75 -2.12
CA LEU A 69 -7.31 -8.29 -2.10
C LEU A 69 -6.05 -7.71 -2.73
N ASN A 70 -4.87 -8.21 -2.37
CA ASN A 70 -3.60 -7.80 -2.99
C ASN A 70 -3.61 -8.08 -4.50
N HIS A 71 -4.16 -9.21 -4.93
CA HIS A 71 -4.28 -9.54 -6.34
C HIS A 71 -5.20 -8.55 -7.08
N VAL A 72 -6.39 -8.27 -6.54
CA VAL A 72 -7.33 -7.28 -7.10
C VAL A 72 -6.68 -5.89 -7.18
N ILE A 73 -6.00 -5.45 -6.12
CA ILE A 73 -5.29 -4.17 -6.11
C ILE A 73 -4.22 -4.14 -7.21
N GLY A 74 -3.41 -5.20 -7.33
CA GLY A 74 -2.42 -5.33 -8.40
C GLY A 74 -3.03 -5.19 -9.80
N LEU A 75 -4.15 -5.87 -10.05
CA LEU A 75 -4.88 -5.77 -11.33
C LEU A 75 -5.41 -4.35 -11.57
N THR A 76 -5.99 -3.69 -10.56
CA THR A 76 -6.51 -2.32 -10.71
C THR A 76 -5.40 -1.30 -10.99
N ILE A 77 -4.19 -1.50 -10.44
CA ILE A 77 -3.04 -0.63 -10.72
C ILE A 77 -2.63 -0.78 -12.19
N ILE A 78 -2.46 -2.01 -12.67
CA ILE A 78 -2.06 -2.30 -14.06
C ILE A 78 -3.09 -1.75 -15.05
N ASP A 79 -4.37 -2.05 -14.83
CA ASP A 79 -5.45 -1.60 -15.70
C ASP A 79 -5.62 -0.06 -15.61
N GLY A 80 -5.37 0.54 -14.44
CA GLY A 80 -5.36 2.00 -14.24
C GLY A 80 -4.31 2.74 -15.07
N TYR A 81 -3.20 2.10 -15.39
CA TYR A 81 -2.19 2.62 -16.33
C TYR A 81 -2.42 2.17 -17.78
N GLY A 82 -3.56 1.53 -18.09
CA GLY A 82 -3.86 1.05 -19.43
C GLY A 82 -3.04 -0.18 -19.85
N LEU A 83 -2.49 -0.90 -18.89
CA LEU A 83 -1.62 -2.06 -19.12
C LEU A 83 -2.36 -3.40 -18.97
N GLY A 84 -3.70 -3.40 -19.02
CA GLY A 84 -4.49 -4.60 -18.73
C GLY A 84 -4.31 -5.78 -19.69
N GLU A 85 -3.87 -5.54 -20.93
CA GLU A 85 -3.47 -6.60 -21.86
C GLU A 85 -2.09 -7.21 -21.52
N LYS A 86 -1.38 -6.62 -20.57
CA LYS A 86 -0.01 -6.96 -20.14
C LYS A 86 0.02 -7.41 -18.67
N ARG A 87 -1.05 -8.08 -18.21
CA ARG A 87 -1.15 -8.60 -16.84
C ARG A 87 0.01 -9.53 -16.48
N GLU A 88 0.62 -10.19 -17.44
CA GLU A 88 1.82 -11.00 -17.26
C GLU A 88 3.08 -10.19 -16.89
N TRP A 89 2.99 -8.85 -16.95
CA TRP A 89 4.04 -7.93 -16.50
C TRP A 89 3.86 -7.51 -15.04
N LEU A 90 2.78 -7.95 -14.39
CA LEU A 90 2.72 -7.98 -12.93
C LEU A 90 3.99 -8.66 -12.44
N MET A 91 4.69 -7.94 -11.58
CA MET A 91 5.91 -8.44 -11.00
C MET A 91 5.60 -9.76 -10.29
N LYS A 92 6.26 -10.84 -10.70
CA LYS A 92 6.08 -12.12 -10.03
C LYS A 92 6.55 -11.97 -8.60
N ASP A 93 5.63 -12.09 -7.67
CA ASP A 93 5.88 -11.99 -6.25
C ASP A 93 5.32 -13.21 -5.51
N TYR A 94 5.72 -13.31 -4.25
CA TYR A 94 5.03 -14.12 -3.27
C TYR A 94 4.67 -13.26 -2.07
N GLN A 95 3.63 -13.66 -1.37
CA GLN A 95 3.07 -12.92 -0.25
C GLN A 95 3.73 -13.35 1.06
N LEU A 96 4.54 -12.49 1.66
CA LEU A 96 5.13 -12.70 2.98
C LEU A 96 4.18 -12.19 4.07
N ARG A 97 3.66 -13.09 4.90
CA ARG A 97 2.80 -12.73 6.04
C ARG A 97 3.61 -12.52 7.31
N ARG A 98 3.30 -11.46 8.07
CA ARG A 98 3.91 -11.18 9.38
C ARG A 98 2.86 -10.71 10.38
N VAL A 99 2.89 -11.32 11.57
CA VAL A 99 2.24 -10.76 12.75
C VAL A 99 3.27 -9.92 13.49
N MET A 100 2.93 -8.67 13.77
CA MET A 100 3.81 -7.70 14.41
C MET A 100 3.18 -7.27 15.73
N LYS A 101 3.99 -7.27 16.80
CA LYS A 101 3.61 -6.84 18.15
C LYS A 101 4.38 -5.59 18.50
N TYR A 102 3.68 -4.59 19.03
CA TYR A 102 4.24 -3.33 19.46
C TYR A 102 3.86 -3.06 20.92
N SER A 103 4.76 -2.41 21.64
CA SER A 103 4.55 -1.98 23.02
C SER A 103 5.11 -0.59 23.22
N ALA A 104 4.30 0.32 23.76
CA ALA A 104 4.77 1.62 24.17
C ALA A 104 5.65 1.53 25.43
N PRO A 105 6.64 2.42 25.58
CA PRO A 105 7.38 2.53 26.84
C PRO A 105 6.47 3.04 27.98
N PRO A 106 6.86 2.82 29.26
CA PRO A 106 6.03 3.17 30.42
C PRO A 106 5.84 4.68 30.67
N SER A 107 6.41 5.56 29.85
CA SER A 107 6.49 7.01 30.10
C SER A 107 5.14 7.73 30.09
N GLY A 108 4.11 7.16 29.42
CA GLY A 108 2.83 7.86 29.22
C GLY A 108 2.79 8.72 27.97
N GLU A 109 3.96 8.97 27.37
CA GLU A 109 4.12 9.83 26.20
C GLU A 109 3.67 9.13 24.92
N TYR A 110 3.19 9.93 23.97
CA TYR A 110 2.91 9.43 22.64
C TYR A 110 4.24 9.17 21.92
N THR A 111 4.63 7.91 21.85
CA THR A 111 6.00 7.51 21.53
C THR A 111 6.08 6.84 20.18
N ASN A 112 7.13 7.17 19.44
CA ASN A 112 7.52 6.48 18.23
C ASN A 112 8.07 5.09 18.55
N VAL A 113 7.33 4.04 18.16
CA VAL A 113 7.75 2.65 18.32
C VAL A 113 8.24 2.02 17.01
N VAL A 114 7.94 2.65 15.87
CA VAL A 114 8.53 2.37 14.56
C VAL A 114 8.78 3.70 13.87
N SER A 115 10.06 4.02 13.65
CA SER A 115 10.49 5.27 13.02
C SER A 115 9.86 5.48 11.65
N ALA A 116 9.75 6.74 11.23
CA ALA A 116 9.28 7.10 9.89
C ALA A 116 10.14 6.38 8.83
N HIS A 117 9.48 5.69 7.91
CA HIS A 117 10.12 4.98 6.81
C HIS A 117 9.16 4.76 5.64
N THR A 118 9.72 4.43 4.48
CA THR A 118 9.00 3.82 3.36
C THR A 118 9.21 2.31 3.34
N ASP A 119 8.24 1.56 2.80
CA ASP A 119 8.36 0.12 2.64
C ASP A 119 9.31 -0.22 1.49
N LYS A 120 10.29 -1.10 1.76
CA LYS A 120 11.33 -1.47 0.78
C LYS A 120 10.91 -2.53 -0.24
N LEU A 121 9.72 -3.10 -0.08
CA LEU A 121 9.17 -4.15 -0.94
C LEU A 121 8.24 -3.53 -2.00
N CYS A 122 7.42 -4.34 -2.68
CA CYS A 122 6.47 -3.79 -3.67
C CYS A 122 5.30 -3.08 -3.00
N SER A 123 4.75 -3.68 -1.96
CA SER A 123 3.64 -3.13 -1.19
C SER A 123 3.46 -3.87 0.13
N ALA A 124 2.67 -3.25 1.01
CA ALA A 124 2.14 -3.87 2.20
C ALA A 124 0.62 -3.70 2.27
N LEU A 125 -0.08 -4.75 2.68
CA LEU A 125 -1.48 -4.71 3.07
C LEU A 125 -1.58 -5.06 4.55
N LEU A 126 -2.04 -4.11 5.36
CA LEU A 126 -2.03 -4.21 6.81
C LEU A 126 -3.45 -4.16 7.37
N CYS A 127 -3.68 -4.90 8.46
CA CYS A 127 -4.80 -4.69 9.36
C CYS A 127 -4.33 -4.65 10.83
N GLU A 128 -5.12 -3.99 11.67
CA GLU A 128 -4.84 -3.79 13.11
C GLU A 128 -5.84 -4.58 13.97
N ASP A 129 -5.49 -4.77 15.24
CA ASP A 129 -6.34 -5.41 16.27
C ASP A 129 -7.38 -4.48 16.91
N GLY A 130 -7.58 -3.29 16.35
CA GLY A 130 -8.47 -2.24 16.85
C GLY A 130 -7.77 -1.15 17.67
N ILE A 131 -6.47 -1.27 17.94
CA ILE A 131 -5.67 -0.20 18.56
C ILE A 131 -4.93 0.58 17.46
N SER A 132 -5.42 1.79 17.18
CA SER A 132 -4.83 2.65 16.14
C SER A 132 -3.47 3.21 16.56
N GLY A 133 -2.46 2.92 15.74
CA GLY A 133 -1.10 3.44 15.95
C GLY A 133 -0.38 3.83 14.67
N LEU A 134 -0.85 3.40 13.50
CA LEU A 134 -0.26 3.76 12.22
C LEU A 134 -0.54 5.24 11.88
N GLU A 135 0.51 5.97 11.51
CA GLU A 135 0.41 7.32 10.96
C GLU A 135 1.10 7.39 9.60
N ILE A 136 0.50 8.14 8.68
CA ILE A 136 0.99 8.39 7.31
C ILE A 136 1.39 9.86 7.18
N GLU A 137 2.54 10.12 6.57
CA GLU A 137 2.95 11.48 6.21
C GLU A 137 2.30 11.90 4.88
N THR A 138 1.58 13.01 4.88
CA THR A 138 1.00 13.60 3.67
C THR A 138 2.07 14.30 2.84
N LYS A 139 1.77 14.63 1.58
CA LYS A 139 2.68 15.39 0.71
C LYS A 139 3.06 16.77 1.27
N ASP A 140 2.23 17.33 2.14
CA ASP A 140 2.48 18.62 2.80
C ASP A 140 3.33 18.48 4.08
N GLY A 141 3.76 17.26 4.44
CA GLY A 141 4.57 16.98 5.63
C GLY A 141 3.77 16.78 6.92
N GLU A 142 2.43 16.84 6.84
CA GLU A 142 1.55 16.61 7.98
C GLU A 142 1.37 15.11 8.24
N TRP A 143 1.29 14.71 9.52
CA TRP A 143 1.09 13.32 9.93
C TRP A 143 -0.38 13.02 10.24
N VAL A 144 -0.95 12.06 9.52
CA VAL A 144 -2.34 11.62 9.67
C VAL A 144 -2.39 10.27 10.36
N LYS A 145 -2.98 10.23 11.55
CA LYS A 145 -3.28 8.98 12.26
C LYS A 145 -4.43 8.25 11.58
N LEU A 146 -4.20 7.00 11.17
CA LEU A 146 -5.23 6.17 10.57
C LEU A 146 -6.13 5.53 11.61
N CYS A 147 -7.43 5.55 11.36
CA CYS A 147 -8.44 4.85 12.14
C CYS A 147 -9.00 3.71 11.28
N MET A 148 -8.59 2.47 11.57
CA MET A 148 -9.01 1.29 10.81
C MET A 148 -10.01 0.47 11.63
N PRO A 149 -11.33 0.65 11.40
CA PRO A 149 -12.33 -0.20 12.05
C PRO A 149 -12.22 -1.65 11.55
N PRO A 150 -12.80 -2.63 12.26
CA PRO A 150 -12.81 -4.02 11.84
C PRO A 150 -13.28 -4.19 10.39
N GLY A 151 -12.57 -4.99 9.60
CA GLY A 151 -12.84 -5.17 8.16
C GLY A 151 -12.25 -4.08 7.26
N THR A 152 -11.47 -3.15 7.81
CA THR A 152 -10.67 -2.18 7.05
C THR A 152 -9.22 -2.64 6.99
N PHE A 153 -8.61 -2.43 5.84
CA PHE A 153 -7.20 -2.66 5.58
C PHE A 153 -6.57 -1.36 5.11
N VAL A 154 -5.26 -1.22 5.23
CA VAL A 154 -4.51 -0.17 4.55
C VAL A 154 -3.53 -0.80 3.58
N PHE A 155 -3.58 -0.35 2.34
CA PHE A 155 -2.59 -0.69 1.33
C PHE A 155 -1.56 0.44 1.24
N ILE A 156 -0.28 0.10 1.38
CA ILE A 156 0.85 1.02 1.33
C ILE A 156 1.74 0.62 0.14
N TYR A 157 2.10 1.62 -0.66
CA TYR A 157 2.96 1.43 -1.82
C TYR A 157 4.42 1.45 -1.40
N GLY A 158 5.18 0.47 -1.87
CA GLY A 158 6.58 0.32 -1.54
C GLY A 158 7.50 0.80 -2.66
N ASP A 159 8.78 0.94 -2.30
CA ASP A 159 9.79 1.55 -3.15
C ASP A 159 10.03 0.77 -4.46
N LEU A 160 9.88 -0.57 -4.46
CA LEU A 160 10.08 -1.36 -5.68
C LEU A 160 8.99 -1.10 -6.72
N LEU A 161 7.76 -0.83 -6.26
CA LEU A 161 6.65 -0.49 -7.14
C LEU A 161 6.74 0.97 -7.62
N ASN A 162 7.28 1.86 -6.79
CA ASN A 162 7.69 3.21 -7.21
C ASN A 162 8.74 3.14 -8.36
N ALA A 163 9.77 2.30 -8.21
CA ALA A 163 10.77 2.09 -9.25
C ALA A 163 10.18 1.48 -10.54
N TRP A 164 9.32 0.46 -10.41
CA TRP A 164 8.62 -0.15 -11.54
C TRP A 164 7.70 0.83 -12.28
N SER A 165 7.05 1.74 -11.55
CA SER A 165 6.19 2.78 -12.12
C SER A 165 6.95 4.01 -12.62
N ASN A 166 8.29 3.98 -12.61
CA ASN A 166 9.14 5.10 -13.01
C ASN A 166 8.87 6.39 -12.22
N GLY A 167 8.51 6.31 -10.94
CA GLY A 167 8.28 7.50 -10.13
C GLY A 167 6.85 8.02 -10.14
N ARG A 168 5.93 7.42 -10.91
CA ARG A 168 4.54 7.88 -10.97
C ARG A 168 3.80 7.68 -9.65
N MET A 169 4.11 6.58 -8.96
CA MET A 169 3.50 6.24 -7.68
C MET A 169 4.43 6.64 -6.54
N HIS A 170 3.89 7.25 -5.49
CA HIS A 170 4.69 7.71 -4.36
C HIS A 170 4.80 6.63 -3.28
N ALA A 171 6.01 6.29 -2.83
CA ALA A 171 6.19 5.49 -1.62
C ALA A 171 6.09 6.41 -0.40
N VAL A 172 5.03 6.26 0.39
CA VAL A 172 4.70 7.18 1.47
C VAL A 172 5.44 6.83 2.76
N ASN A 173 5.93 7.86 3.45
CA ASN A 173 6.46 7.69 4.79
C ASN A 173 5.34 7.32 5.75
N HIS A 174 5.62 6.34 6.58
CA HIS A 174 4.71 5.92 7.64
C HIS A 174 5.50 5.57 8.90
N ARG A 175 4.82 5.68 10.05
CA ARG A 175 5.39 5.40 11.37
C ARG A 175 4.35 4.75 12.27
N VAL A 176 4.79 4.16 13.37
CA VAL A 176 3.88 3.65 14.41
C VAL A 176 4.12 4.42 15.69
N MET A 177 3.06 5.06 16.17
CA MET A 177 3.03 5.86 17.39
C MET A 177 2.03 5.25 18.38
N LEU A 178 2.45 5.03 19.63
CA LEU A 178 1.61 4.42 20.67
C LEU A 178 1.62 5.22 21.97
N ARG A 179 0.59 5.03 22.79
CA ARG A 179 0.53 5.54 24.16
C ARG A 179 0.74 4.40 25.18
N ARG A 180 1.10 4.78 26.41
CA ARG A 180 1.30 3.84 27.52
C ARG A 180 0.08 2.93 27.73
N ASN A 181 0.36 1.69 28.14
CA ASN A 181 -0.60 0.61 28.44
C ASN A 181 -1.32 0.02 27.22
N GLU A 182 -0.87 0.31 26.00
CA GLU A 182 -1.36 -0.30 24.77
C GLU A 182 -0.39 -1.38 24.29
N TYR A 183 -0.87 -2.63 24.18
CA TYR A 183 -0.26 -3.61 23.30
C TYR A 183 -1.01 -3.58 21.98
N ARG A 184 -0.33 -3.22 20.91
CA ARG A 184 -0.92 -3.21 19.56
C ARG A 184 -0.39 -4.38 18.77
N TYR A 185 -1.27 -5.07 18.06
CA TYR A 185 -0.91 -6.08 17.08
C TYR A 185 -1.36 -5.64 15.69
N SER A 186 -0.57 -6.00 14.68
CA SER A 186 -0.97 -5.87 13.28
C SER A 186 -0.59 -7.11 12.49
N LEU A 187 -1.41 -7.47 11.51
CA LEU A 187 -1.10 -8.47 10.51
C LEU A 187 -0.79 -7.73 9.21
N GLY A 188 0.35 -8.05 8.62
CA GLY A 188 0.75 -7.52 7.34
C GLY A 188 1.02 -8.62 6.33
N THR A 189 0.61 -8.39 5.10
CA THR A 189 1.02 -9.17 3.94
C THR A 189 1.84 -8.28 3.02
N PHE A 190 3.06 -8.70 2.70
CA PHE A 190 4.01 -7.93 1.91
C PHE A 190 4.27 -8.63 0.58
N ALA A 191 4.16 -7.90 -0.53
CA ALA A 191 4.47 -8.42 -1.86
C ALA A 191 5.99 -8.42 -2.08
N VAL A 192 6.60 -9.61 -2.11
CA VAL A 192 8.05 -9.81 -2.25
C VAL A 192 8.36 -10.37 -3.64
N PRO A 193 9.16 -9.68 -4.47
CA PRO A 193 9.56 -10.22 -5.77
C PRO A 193 10.26 -11.58 -5.65
N VAL A 194 10.04 -12.47 -6.61
CA VAL A 194 10.77 -13.75 -6.67
C VAL A 194 12.25 -13.53 -6.95
N LYS A 195 13.13 -14.36 -6.37
CA LYS A 195 14.59 -14.29 -6.56
C LYS A 195 14.98 -14.18 -8.04
N GLY A 196 15.86 -13.23 -8.37
CA GLY A 196 16.30 -12.94 -9.76
C GLY A 196 15.37 -12.02 -10.55
N THR A 197 14.31 -11.48 -9.93
CA THR A 197 13.49 -10.43 -10.55
C THR A 197 14.31 -9.16 -10.78
N ILE A 198 14.38 -8.71 -12.02
CA ILE A 198 14.92 -7.41 -12.36
C ILE A 198 13.80 -6.38 -12.28
N ILE A 199 13.94 -5.43 -11.36
CA ILE A 199 13.07 -4.27 -11.23
C ILE A 199 13.42 -3.31 -12.35
N LYS A 200 12.47 -3.06 -13.24
CA LYS A 200 12.63 -2.16 -14.38
C LYS A 200 11.35 -1.36 -14.56
N ALA A 201 11.51 -0.09 -14.92
CA ALA A 201 10.40 0.74 -15.34
C ALA A 201 9.71 0.11 -16.55
N ALA A 202 8.38 -0.08 -16.48
CA ALA A 202 7.59 -0.49 -17.63
C ALA A 202 7.76 0.54 -18.76
N LYS A 203 7.87 0.07 -20.01
CA LYS A 203 8.24 0.96 -21.14
C LYS A 203 7.22 2.07 -21.37
N GLU A 204 5.97 1.77 -21.10
CA GLU A 204 4.80 2.64 -21.23
C GLU A 204 4.73 3.69 -20.12
N MET A 205 5.50 3.50 -19.04
CA MET A 205 5.60 4.45 -17.94
C MET A 205 6.71 5.48 -18.18
N VAL A 206 7.50 5.30 -19.24
CA VAL A 206 8.60 6.18 -19.65
C VAL A 206 8.20 6.88 -20.96
N ASP A 207 8.09 8.20 -20.90
CA ASP A 207 7.75 9.05 -22.06
C ASP A 207 8.52 10.38 -22.00
N GLU A 208 8.23 11.31 -22.91
CA GLU A 208 8.90 12.62 -22.95
C GLU A 208 8.59 13.48 -21.70
N GLU A 209 7.43 13.31 -21.09
CA GLU A 209 7.02 14.02 -19.86
C GLU A 209 7.59 13.35 -18.60
N HIS A 210 7.80 12.03 -18.65
CA HIS A 210 8.30 11.18 -17.57
C HIS A 210 9.54 10.41 -18.04
N PRO A 211 10.70 11.06 -18.19
CA PRO A 211 11.92 10.38 -18.58
C PRO A 211 12.31 9.33 -17.54
N ARG A 212 13.13 8.36 -17.96
CA ARG A 212 13.57 7.28 -17.08
C ARG A 212 14.37 7.83 -15.90
N VAL A 213 13.86 7.63 -14.69
CA VAL A 213 14.52 8.05 -13.44
C VAL A 213 15.18 6.90 -12.69
N PHE A 214 14.70 5.66 -12.88
CA PHE A 214 15.26 4.47 -12.26
C PHE A 214 16.08 3.63 -13.26
N LYS A 215 17.23 3.14 -12.79
CA LYS A 215 18.01 2.12 -13.49
C LYS A 215 17.38 0.76 -13.25
N ASP A 216 17.55 -0.15 -14.21
CA ASP A 216 17.16 -1.54 -14.02
C ASP A 216 18.07 -2.15 -12.93
N THR A 217 17.49 -2.85 -11.95
CA THR A 217 18.26 -3.40 -10.83
C THR A 217 17.69 -4.73 -10.36
N ASP A 218 18.55 -5.68 -10.01
CA ASP A 218 18.11 -6.90 -9.32
C ASP A 218 17.60 -6.54 -7.93
N PHE A 219 16.40 -6.95 -7.56
CA PHE A 219 15.83 -6.58 -6.27
C PHE A 219 16.66 -7.08 -5.07
N MET A 220 17.50 -8.10 -5.25
CA MET A 220 18.41 -8.61 -4.22
C MET A 220 19.72 -7.81 -4.14
N ASP A 221 19.97 -6.90 -5.08
CA ASP A 221 21.15 -6.05 -5.03
C ASP A 221 21.01 -5.01 -3.91
N SER A 222 22.05 -4.87 -3.10
CA SER A 222 22.12 -3.86 -2.04
C SER A 222 21.95 -2.43 -2.57
N GLU A 223 22.31 -2.17 -3.83
CA GLU A 223 22.04 -0.89 -4.48
C GLU A 223 20.57 -0.69 -4.85
N ALA A 224 19.78 -1.75 -5.11
CA ALA A 224 18.34 -1.62 -5.36
C ALA A 224 17.62 -0.98 -4.17
N VAL A 225 18.02 -1.40 -2.97
CA VAL A 225 17.51 -0.87 -1.69
C VAL A 225 17.93 0.59 -1.50
N LEU A 226 19.13 0.98 -1.97
CA LEU A 226 19.66 2.35 -1.83
C LEU A 226 19.19 3.32 -2.93
N ILE A 227 18.96 2.86 -4.16
CA ILE A 227 18.36 3.64 -5.26
C ILE A 227 16.95 4.09 -4.86
N CYS A 228 16.21 3.20 -4.21
CA CYS A 228 14.92 3.48 -3.58
C CYS A 228 14.99 4.55 -2.47
N CYS A 229 16.13 4.70 -1.80
CA CYS A 229 16.32 5.66 -0.70
C CYS A 229 16.90 7.01 -1.12
N SER A 230 17.51 7.12 -2.32
CA SER A 230 18.32 8.28 -2.71
C SER A 230 17.60 9.30 -3.59
N THR A 231 16.44 8.97 -4.15
CA THR A 231 15.62 9.90 -4.95
C THR A 231 14.79 10.88 -4.13
N GLN A 232 14.71 10.73 -2.80
CA GLN A 232 14.01 11.67 -1.90
C GLN A 232 14.84 12.92 -1.50
N LYS A 233 16.03 13.14 -2.08
CA LYS A 233 16.90 14.30 -1.76
C LYS A 233 16.99 15.39 -2.84
N LEU A 234 16.10 15.39 -3.84
CA LEU A 234 16.05 16.45 -4.85
C LEU A 234 14.71 17.19 -4.81
N SER A 235 14.56 18.07 -3.82
CA SER A 235 13.75 19.28 -3.86
C SER A 235 14.24 20.26 -2.79
#